data_AF-A0A352HPT4-F1
#
_entry.id   AF-A0A352HPT4-F1
#
_cell.length_a   1.000
_cell.length_b   1.000
_cell.length_c   1.000
_cell.angle_alpha   90.00
_cell.angle_beta   90.00
_cell.angle_gamma   90.00
#
_symmetry.space_group_name_H-M   'P 1'
#
loop_
_entity.id
_entity.type
_entity.pdbx_description
1 polymer ?
#
loop_
_entity_poly.entity_id
_entity_poly.type
_entity_poly.pdbx_seq_one_letter_code
_entity_poly.pdbx_strand_id
1 'polypeptide(L)'
;MQKNYLTMALAAIAVIAPASASAAAPMPPSNVVATETPDGIVLTWTAVNENQDEEYVDPSEVVYDVFRINAATDESTAVAQDIAATTYTDPLTGITGDNVFKWQVIAKTDGGSSSSYEGYSNEVFLGNGVSRPFIETFNTPGDWGRQADNFWVAAHNGGWSDFRVDMSSFAELADGSYAYIYGIDRTEETQDGFVYFEPSKWSAAEATYTSGKISLADGIATGLSFHYYAAPSPKDSFSVSIIDGNNTEHLIADIKPEAAEAGWKKADYALTEYIGQSIRIQFKVAYDPDNAPEEGVILPICIDQVTVMNNTDVSVAETAAGSVIATEYYTIEGIRIDSPREGQLVIRRDIMDNGSVKTSKMLK
;
A
#
# COMPACT_ATOMS: atom_id res chain seq x y z
N MET A 1 -33.25 83.98 26.13
CA MET A 1 -33.26 82.83 27.05
C MET A 1 -34.01 81.67 26.40
N GLN A 2 -33.32 80.54 26.29
CA GLN A 2 -33.77 79.15 26.01
C GLN A 2 -34.76 78.86 24.87
N LYS A 3 -34.20 78.25 23.81
CA LYS A 3 -34.88 77.35 22.88
C LYS A 3 -35.01 75.97 23.55
N ASN A 4 -36.24 75.45 23.71
CA ASN A 4 -36.48 74.06 24.08
C ASN A 4 -36.53 73.20 22.81
N TYR A 5 -35.50 72.39 22.61
CA TYR A 5 -35.52 71.26 21.67
C TYR A 5 -36.01 70.03 22.43
N LEU A 6 -37.12 69.46 21.98
CA LEU A 6 -37.64 68.19 22.44
C LEU A 6 -36.88 67.09 21.68
N THR A 7 -35.86 66.49 22.30
CA THR A 7 -35.17 65.33 21.74
C THR A 7 -35.92 64.08 22.22
N MET A 8 -36.62 63.39 21.33
CA MET A 8 -37.13 62.04 21.58
C MET A 8 -35.93 61.08 21.66
N ALA A 9 -35.67 60.54 22.85
CA ALA A 9 -34.79 59.40 23.01
C ALA A 9 -35.56 58.12 22.60
N LEU A 10 -35.21 57.54 21.46
CA LEU A 10 -35.54 56.14 21.16
C LEU A 10 -34.62 55.28 22.03
N ALA A 11 -35.17 54.63 23.05
CA ALA A 11 -34.49 53.53 23.72
C ALA A 11 -34.57 52.30 22.81
N ALA A 12 -33.44 51.95 22.19
CA ALA A 12 -33.30 50.65 21.56
C ALA A 12 -33.24 49.58 22.66
N ILE A 13 -34.36 48.87 22.85
CA ILE A 13 -34.35 47.62 23.60
C ILE A 13 -33.66 46.61 22.67
N ALA A 14 -32.39 46.32 22.94
CA ALA A 14 -31.76 45.13 22.41
C ALA A 14 -32.47 43.93 23.02
N VAL A 15 -33.33 43.28 22.23
CA VAL A 15 -33.85 41.97 22.57
C VAL A 15 -32.64 41.03 22.47
N ILE A 16 -32.07 40.68 23.63
CA ILE A 16 -31.23 39.49 23.72
C ILE A 16 -32.19 38.33 23.50
N ALA A 17 -32.25 37.82 22.27
CA ALA A 17 -32.85 36.54 22.02
C ALA A 17 -32.09 35.51 22.87
N PRO A 18 -32.76 34.63 23.62
CA PRO A 18 -32.08 33.48 24.18
C PRO A 18 -31.54 32.66 23.00
N ALA A 19 -30.21 32.52 22.91
CA ALA A 19 -29.59 31.58 22.00
C ALA A 19 -29.97 30.17 22.46
N SER A 20 -31.03 29.65 21.86
CA SER A 20 -31.31 28.22 21.76
C SER A 20 -32.32 28.01 20.62
N ALA A 21 -32.01 28.52 19.43
CA ALA A 21 -32.28 27.73 18.26
C ALA A 21 -31.28 26.56 18.37
N SER A 22 -31.76 25.33 18.21
CA SER A 22 -30.91 24.13 18.17
C SER A 22 -29.87 24.31 17.06
N ALA A 23 -28.71 24.88 17.35
CA ALA A 23 -27.65 25.06 16.37
C ALA A 23 -27.29 23.67 15.86
N ALA A 24 -27.31 23.48 14.54
CA ALA A 24 -26.89 22.21 13.95
C ALA A 24 -25.40 21.98 14.19
N ALA A 25 -24.99 20.72 14.12
CA ALA A 25 -23.60 20.35 14.24
C ALA A 25 -22.74 21.00 13.13
N PRO A 26 -21.48 21.36 13.42
CA PRO A 26 -20.57 21.90 12.41
C PRO A 26 -20.31 20.90 11.28
N MET A 27 -19.98 21.39 10.07
CA MET A 27 -19.45 20.55 9.01
C MET A 27 -18.11 19.92 9.43
N PRO A 28 -17.75 18.73 8.92
CA PRO A 28 -16.42 18.16 9.14
C PRO A 28 -15.33 19.07 8.55
N PRO A 29 -14.15 19.17 9.19
CA PRO A 29 -13.00 19.86 8.62
C PRO A 29 -12.61 19.30 7.25
N SER A 30 -12.24 20.19 6.33
CA SER A 30 -11.74 19.83 5.00
C SER A 30 -10.24 20.07 4.87
N ASN A 31 -9.62 19.45 3.87
CA ASN A 31 -8.19 19.53 3.60
C ASN A 31 -7.34 19.14 4.83
N VAL A 32 -7.75 18.09 5.53
CA VAL A 32 -6.95 17.52 6.61
C VAL A 32 -5.73 16.84 5.98
N VAL A 33 -4.53 17.31 6.33
CA VAL A 33 -3.27 16.81 5.78
C VAL A 33 -2.33 16.45 6.91
N ALA A 34 -1.70 15.28 6.82
CA ALA A 34 -0.71 14.78 7.76
C ALA A 34 0.67 14.74 7.09
N THR A 35 1.64 15.45 7.65
CA THR A 35 3.01 15.54 7.13
C THR A 35 4.01 15.06 8.17
N GLU A 36 4.89 14.13 7.77
CA GLU A 36 6.00 13.66 8.60
C GLU A 36 7.09 14.74 8.75
N THR A 37 7.51 15.00 9.98
CA THR A 37 8.56 15.97 10.34
C THR A 37 9.48 15.38 11.40
N PRO A 38 10.66 15.97 11.67
CA PRO A 38 11.54 15.51 12.75
C PRO A 38 10.91 15.50 14.14
N ASP A 39 9.89 16.33 14.37
CA ASP A 39 9.20 16.48 15.66
C ASP A 39 7.93 15.61 15.79
N GLY A 40 7.63 14.80 14.77
CA GLY A 40 6.42 13.97 14.69
C GLY A 40 5.57 14.30 13.47
N ILE A 41 4.25 14.16 13.58
CA ILE A 41 3.30 14.40 12.49
C ILE A 41 2.63 15.74 12.66
N VAL A 42 2.86 16.65 11.72
CA VAL A 42 2.16 17.94 11.67
C VAL A 42 0.88 17.78 10.86
N LEU A 43 -0.24 18.07 11.52
CA LEU A 43 -1.56 18.12 10.94
C LEU A 43 -1.96 19.56 10.65
N THR A 44 -2.63 19.77 9.53
CA THR A 44 -3.27 21.04 9.16
C THR A 44 -4.64 20.77 8.55
N TRP A 45 -5.61 21.66 8.78
CA TRP A 45 -6.93 21.58 8.16
C TRP A 45 -7.51 22.98 7.93
N THR A 46 -8.58 23.04 7.14
CA THR A 46 -9.33 24.28 6.89
C THR A 46 -10.26 24.55 8.07
N ALA A 47 -10.30 25.79 8.55
CA ALA A 47 -11.24 26.19 9.58
C ALA A 47 -12.68 25.98 9.11
N VAL A 48 -13.52 25.38 9.96
CA VAL A 48 -14.94 25.21 9.68
C VAL A 48 -15.66 26.55 9.88
N ASN A 49 -16.51 26.92 8.92
CA ASN A 49 -17.28 28.16 8.90
C ASN A 49 -18.77 27.94 8.61
N GLU A 50 -19.21 26.69 8.52
CA GLU A 50 -20.59 26.29 8.19
C GLU A 50 -21.02 25.09 9.04
N ASN A 51 -22.32 24.98 9.31
CA ASN A 51 -22.93 23.80 9.92
C ASN A 51 -23.55 22.87 8.86
N GLN A 52 -24.09 21.74 9.29
CA GLN A 52 -24.71 20.74 8.39
C GLN A 52 -25.93 21.25 7.61
N ASP A 53 -26.53 22.35 8.06
CA ASP A 53 -27.63 23.04 7.36
C ASP A 53 -27.12 24.16 6.43
N GLU A 54 -25.80 24.20 6.16
CA GLU A 54 -25.11 25.21 5.35
C GLU A 54 -25.23 26.65 5.92
N GLU A 55 -25.53 26.78 7.22
CA GLU A 55 -25.57 28.07 7.90
C GLU A 55 -24.20 28.44 8.45
N TYR A 56 -23.88 29.74 8.44
CA TYR A 56 -22.60 30.25 8.94
C TYR A 56 -22.38 29.93 10.42
N VAL A 57 -21.19 29.43 10.72
CA VAL A 57 -20.65 29.24 12.07
C VAL A 57 -19.43 30.15 12.22
N ASP A 58 -19.36 30.92 13.31
CA ASP A 58 -18.16 31.71 13.61
C ASP A 58 -16.98 30.76 13.88
N PRO A 59 -15.91 30.77 13.07
CA PRO A 59 -14.79 29.84 13.26
C PRO A 59 -14.10 29.97 14.62
N SER A 60 -14.27 31.11 15.32
CA SER A 60 -13.73 31.29 16.67
C SER A 60 -14.52 30.57 17.77
N GLU A 61 -15.74 30.12 17.46
CA GLU A 61 -16.58 29.30 18.34
C GLU A 61 -16.37 27.78 18.10
N VAL A 62 -15.57 27.42 17.10
CA VAL A 62 -15.26 26.03 16.76
C VAL A 62 -14.00 25.56 17.48
N VAL A 63 -14.12 24.42 18.16
CA VAL A 63 -12.98 23.67 18.69
C VAL A 63 -12.87 22.30 18.02
N TYR A 64 -11.68 21.70 18.06
CA TYR A 64 -11.41 20.44 17.38
C TYR A 64 -10.90 19.38 18.35
N ASP A 65 -11.36 18.15 18.16
CA ASP A 65 -10.73 16.96 18.71
C ASP A 65 -9.94 16.26 17.59
N VAL A 66 -8.76 15.77 17.91
CA VAL A 66 -7.89 15.07 16.97
C VAL A 66 -7.66 13.65 17.46
N PHE A 67 -7.95 12.68 16.60
CA PHE A 67 -7.77 11.27 16.85
C PHE A 67 -6.71 10.71 15.91
N ARG A 68 -5.74 9.97 16.44
CA ARG A 68 -4.83 9.12 15.66
C ARG A 68 -5.48 7.75 15.52
N ILE A 69 -5.56 7.25 14.29
CA ILE A 69 -6.18 5.97 13.96
C ILE A 69 -5.13 5.09 13.30
N ASN A 70 -4.85 3.92 13.89
CA ASN A 70 -4.00 2.92 13.26
C ASN A 70 -4.77 2.29 12.09
N ALA A 71 -4.34 2.55 10.85
CA ALA A 71 -5.08 2.10 9.67
C ALA A 71 -5.01 0.57 9.46
N ALA A 72 -4.13 -0.13 10.16
CA ALA A 72 -4.05 -1.60 10.11
C ALA A 72 -4.94 -2.30 11.15
N THR A 73 -5.35 -1.62 12.23
CA THR A 73 -6.14 -2.23 13.33
C THR A 73 -7.43 -1.50 13.65
N ASP A 74 -7.67 -0.35 13.01
CA ASP A 74 -8.73 0.62 13.32
C ASP A 74 -8.73 1.14 14.77
N GLU A 75 -7.64 0.92 15.52
CA GLU A 75 -7.50 1.45 16.87
C GLU A 75 -7.41 2.98 16.83
N SER A 76 -8.33 3.65 17.54
CA SER A 76 -8.43 5.10 17.62
C SER A 76 -8.01 5.62 18.99
N THR A 77 -7.13 6.63 19.01
CA THR A 77 -6.64 7.29 20.22
C THR A 77 -6.80 8.80 20.10
N ALA A 78 -7.46 9.44 21.08
CA ALA A 78 -7.49 10.89 21.15
C ALA A 78 -6.10 11.44 21.48
N VAL A 79 -5.56 12.30 20.61
CA VAL A 79 -4.23 12.91 20.75
C VAL A 79 -4.31 14.40 21.10
N ALA A 80 -5.42 15.06 20.78
CA ALA A 80 -5.74 16.41 21.25
C ALA A 80 -7.26 16.55 21.41
N GLN A 81 -7.69 17.43 22.32
CA GLN A 81 -9.10 17.72 22.54
C GLN A 81 -9.31 19.22 22.76
N ASP A 82 -10.46 19.71 22.31
CA ASP A 82 -10.93 21.09 22.50
C ASP A 82 -9.91 22.16 22.06
N ILE A 83 -9.14 21.89 21.01
CA ILE A 83 -8.16 22.87 20.49
C ILE A 83 -8.84 23.84 19.54
N ALA A 84 -8.55 25.14 19.66
CA ALA A 84 -9.05 26.16 18.74
C ALA A 84 -8.13 26.35 17.51
N ALA A 85 -6.91 25.81 17.54
CA ALA A 85 -5.97 25.90 16.44
C ALA A 85 -6.40 25.00 15.27
N THR A 86 -6.07 25.39 14.04
CA THR A 86 -6.27 24.58 12.82
C THR A 86 -5.02 23.79 12.43
N THR A 87 -4.18 23.51 13.42
CA THR A 87 -2.97 22.72 13.30
C THR A 87 -2.66 22.03 14.62
N TYR A 88 -2.10 20.83 14.53
CA TYR A 88 -1.65 20.07 15.69
C TYR A 88 -0.43 19.23 15.31
N THR A 89 0.54 19.11 16.22
CA THR A 89 1.68 18.20 16.04
C THR A 89 1.48 17.00 16.96
N ASP A 90 1.24 15.82 16.37
CA ASP A 90 1.27 14.56 17.11
C ASP A 90 2.74 14.11 17.27
N PRO A 91 3.30 14.11 18.50
CA PRO A 91 4.68 13.73 18.73
C PRO A 91 4.93 12.22 18.61
N LEU A 92 3.89 11.42 18.34
CA LEU A 92 3.98 9.96 18.23
C LEU A 92 4.49 9.29 19.51
N THR A 93 4.21 9.87 20.67
CA THR A 93 4.70 9.36 21.97
C THR A 93 4.35 7.89 22.15
N GLY A 94 5.38 7.06 22.37
CA GLY A 94 5.24 5.63 22.62
C GLY A 94 5.08 4.77 21.36
N ILE A 95 4.96 5.38 20.18
CA ILE A 95 4.92 4.65 18.92
C ILE A 95 6.34 4.31 18.48
N THR A 96 6.58 3.04 18.18
CA THR A 96 7.86 2.54 17.68
C THR A 96 7.61 1.51 16.58
N GLY A 97 8.59 1.32 15.69
CA GLY A 97 8.51 0.36 14.59
C GLY A 97 7.62 0.81 13.44
N ASP A 98 7.42 -0.10 12.48
CA ASP A 98 6.59 0.14 11.30
C ASP A 98 5.11 0.20 11.69
N ASN A 99 4.44 1.25 11.26
CA ASN A 99 3.01 1.47 11.50
C ASN A 99 2.42 2.25 10.32
N VAL A 100 1.10 2.20 10.16
CA VAL A 100 0.38 3.14 9.29
C VAL A 100 -0.70 3.85 10.10
N PHE A 101 -0.70 5.17 10.04
CA PHE A 101 -1.68 5.99 10.72
C PHE A 101 -2.38 6.93 9.75
N LYS A 102 -3.64 7.21 10.05
CA LYS A 102 -4.37 8.40 9.58
C LYS A 102 -4.91 9.14 10.79
N TRP A 103 -5.24 10.41 10.63
CA TRP A 103 -5.83 11.21 11.69
C TRP A 103 -7.24 11.63 11.29
N GLN A 104 -8.11 11.72 12.29
CA GLN A 104 -9.43 12.29 12.14
C GLN A 104 -9.52 13.57 12.97
N VAL A 105 -10.03 14.63 12.37
CA VAL A 105 -10.32 15.88 13.07
C VAL A 105 -11.84 16.06 13.14
N ILE A 106 -12.36 16.16 14.36
CA ILE A 106 -13.78 16.36 14.63
C ILE A 106 -13.98 17.80 15.09
N ALA A 107 -14.78 18.58 14.35
CA ALA A 107 -15.16 19.93 14.74
C ALA A 107 -16.31 19.88 15.76
N LYS A 108 -16.31 20.80 16.72
CA LYS A 108 -17.33 20.90 17.77
C LYS A 108 -17.73 22.35 18.00
N THR A 109 -19.02 22.54 18.24
CA THR A 109 -19.63 23.78 18.74
C THR A 109 -20.66 23.42 19.81
N ASP A 110 -21.35 24.41 20.39
CA ASP A 110 -22.50 24.17 21.25
C ASP A 110 -23.65 23.42 20.54
N GLY A 111 -23.66 23.42 19.19
CA GLY A 111 -24.61 22.68 18.35
C GLY A 111 -24.28 21.19 18.18
N GLY A 112 -23.16 20.72 18.72
CA GLY A 112 -22.73 19.32 18.66
C GLY A 112 -21.41 19.14 17.93
N SER A 113 -21.20 17.95 17.37
CA SER A 113 -19.95 17.54 16.73
C SER A 113 -20.18 17.16 15.28
N SER A 114 -19.20 17.45 14.41
CA SER A 114 -19.22 17.02 13.02
C SER A 114 -19.28 15.50 12.87
N SER A 115 -19.58 15.05 11.65
CA SER A 115 -19.61 13.63 11.28
C SER A 115 -18.37 12.86 11.77
N SER A 116 -18.58 11.69 12.37
CA SER A 116 -17.51 10.75 12.75
C SER A 116 -17.01 9.90 11.59
N TYR A 117 -17.50 10.13 10.37
CA TYR A 117 -17.13 9.38 9.16
C TYR A 117 -16.36 10.22 8.13
N GLU A 118 -16.00 11.45 8.49
CA GLU A 118 -15.31 12.41 7.62
C GLU A 118 -14.18 13.11 8.40
N GLY A 119 -13.50 14.06 7.77
CA GLY A 119 -12.40 14.80 8.40
C GLY A 119 -11.11 14.00 8.56
N TYR A 120 -10.87 13.05 7.67
CA TYR A 120 -9.66 12.21 7.67
C TYR A 120 -8.50 12.84 6.90
N SER A 121 -7.29 12.64 7.41
CA SER A 121 -6.04 12.92 6.68
C SER A 121 -5.70 11.83 5.66
N ASN A 122 -4.67 12.08 4.86
CA ASN A 122 -3.92 11.01 4.21
C ASN A 122 -3.31 10.03 5.23
N GLU A 123 -3.00 8.82 4.77
CA GLU A 123 -2.23 7.85 5.54
C GLU A 123 -0.74 8.23 5.56
N VAL A 124 -0.08 7.92 6.68
CA VAL A 124 1.36 8.11 6.88
C VAL A 124 1.94 6.78 7.36
N PHE A 125 2.89 6.26 6.59
CA PHE A 125 3.62 5.05 6.93
C PHE A 125 4.86 5.44 7.74
N LEU A 126 4.92 4.99 8.98
CA LEU A 126 6.01 5.22 9.90
C LEU A 126 6.98 4.06 9.92
N GLY A 127 8.14 4.30 10.53
CA GLY A 127 9.23 3.34 10.66
C GLY A 127 10.41 3.70 9.78
N ASN A 128 11.58 3.16 10.16
CA ASN A 128 12.83 3.39 9.42
C ASN A 128 12.91 2.54 8.14
N GLY A 129 11.95 1.63 7.98
CA GLY A 129 11.91 0.63 6.93
C GLY A 129 12.94 -0.49 7.11
N VAL A 130 12.66 -1.61 6.46
CA VAL A 130 13.53 -2.78 6.44
C VAL A 130 14.70 -2.50 5.49
N SER A 131 15.92 -2.70 5.98
CA SER A 131 17.14 -2.68 5.15
C SER A 131 17.22 -3.94 4.30
N ARG A 132 17.81 -3.84 3.11
CA ARG A 132 18.02 -5.02 2.25
C ARG A 132 18.98 -6.03 2.89
N PRO A 133 18.80 -7.35 2.65
CA PRO A 133 17.75 -7.95 1.82
C PRO A 133 16.38 -7.88 2.50
N PHE A 134 15.37 -7.44 1.75
CA PHE A 134 13.97 -7.63 2.15
C PHE A 134 13.57 -9.02 1.69
N ILE A 135 13.05 -9.85 2.59
CA ILE A 135 12.62 -11.20 2.31
C ILE A 135 11.28 -11.40 3.01
N GLU A 136 10.26 -11.74 2.24
CA GLU A 136 8.92 -12.07 2.70
C GLU A 136 8.58 -13.47 2.19
N THR A 137 8.47 -14.40 3.12
CA THR A 137 8.10 -15.81 2.88
C THR A 137 6.76 -16.16 3.51
N PHE A 138 6.09 -15.19 4.16
CA PHE A 138 4.81 -15.39 4.82
C PHE A 138 4.79 -16.59 5.78
N ASN A 139 5.90 -16.84 6.49
CA ASN A 139 6.07 -18.04 7.32
C ASN A 139 6.05 -17.77 8.82
N THR A 140 5.94 -16.50 9.22
CA THR A 140 5.83 -16.11 10.62
C THR A 140 4.65 -16.82 11.27
N PRO A 141 4.85 -17.57 12.39
CA PRO A 141 3.76 -18.25 13.08
C PRO A 141 2.72 -17.25 13.60
N GLY A 142 1.46 -17.45 13.25
CA GLY A 142 0.31 -16.75 13.82
C GLY A 142 -0.55 -17.67 14.69
N ASP A 143 -1.49 -17.08 15.44
CA ASP A 143 -2.38 -17.83 16.35
C ASP A 143 -3.25 -18.88 15.64
N TRP A 144 -3.62 -18.61 14.38
CA TRP A 144 -4.54 -19.45 13.60
C TRP A 144 -3.98 -19.86 12.24
N GLY A 145 -2.68 -19.68 12.00
CA GLY A 145 -2.06 -19.96 10.71
C GLY A 145 -0.68 -19.33 10.57
N ARG A 146 -0.42 -18.78 9.39
CA ARG A 146 0.79 -18.02 9.07
C ARG A 146 0.49 -16.53 9.00
N GLN A 147 1.54 -15.73 9.12
CA GLN A 147 1.51 -14.27 9.01
C GLN A 147 2.66 -13.81 8.13
N ALA A 148 2.58 -12.58 7.64
CA ALA A 148 3.68 -11.95 6.96
C ALA A 148 4.89 -11.80 7.89
N ASP A 149 6.08 -11.95 7.33
CA ASP A 149 7.36 -11.81 8.02
C ASP A 149 7.72 -10.34 8.25
N ASN A 150 7.24 -9.47 7.38
CA ASN A 150 7.42 -8.03 7.46
C ASN A 150 6.07 -7.33 7.67
N PHE A 151 6.12 -6.02 7.91
CA PHE A 151 4.91 -5.22 8.00
C PHE A 151 4.21 -5.14 6.64
N TRP A 152 2.92 -5.46 6.61
CA TRP A 152 2.04 -5.25 5.46
C TRP A 152 0.67 -4.76 5.96
N VAL A 153 0.02 -3.93 5.14
CA VAL A 153 -1.34 -3.47 5.39
C VAL A 153 -2.22 -3.73 4.17
N ALA A 154 -3.38 -4.34 4.40
CA ALA A 154 -4.45 -4.42 3.43
C ALA A 154 -5.29 -3.14 3.53
N ALA A 155 -5.62 -2.53 2.39
CA ALA A 155 -6.54 -1.39 2.41
C ALA A 155 -7.94 -1.86 2.78
N HIS A 156 -8.52 -1.24 3.80
CA HIS A 156 -9.91 -1.45 4.19
C HIS A 156 -10.85 -0.66 3.27
N ASN A 157 -11.08 -1.16 2.05
CA ASN A 157 -11.91 -0.51 1.04
C ASN A 157 -13.42 -0.79 1.19
N GLY A 158 -13.85 -1.27 2.37
CA GLY A 158 -15.20 -1.76 2.60
C GLY A 158 -15.47 -3.10 1.91
N GLY A 159 -16.58 -3.75 2.28
CA GLY A 159 -16.88 -5.08 1.77
C GLY A 159 -16.07 -6.20 2.42
N TRP A 160 -16.19 -7.42 1.90
CA TRP A 160 -15.37 -8.57 2.31
C TRP A 160 -14.20 -8.72 1.34
N SER A 161 -13.25 -7.78 1.39
CA SER A 161 -12.00 -7.79 0.62
C SER A 161 -10.82 -8.04 1.55
N ASP A 162 -10.37 -9.29 1.64
CA ASP A 162 -9.27 -9.64 2.54
C ASP A 162 -8.10 -10.24 1.77
N PHE A 163 -6.93 -9.61 1.90
CA PHE A 163 -5.67 -10.33 1.73
C PHE A 163 -5.42 -11.14 2.99
N ARG A 164 -5.14 -12.43 2.82
CA ARG A 164 -4.90 -13.36 3.93
C ARG A 164 -3.62 -14.12 3.69
N VAL A 165 -2.96 -14.47 4.77
CA VAL A 165 -1.82 -15.38 4.75
C VAL A 165 -2.30 -16.74 5.24
N ASP A 166 -2.09 -17.77 4.43
CA ASP A 166 -2.43 -19.16 4.76
C ASP A 166 -1.43 -20.11 4.11
N MET A 167 -1.47 -21.39 4.49
CA MET A 167 -0.56 -22.44 4.04
C MET A 167 -1.15 -23.30 2.94
N SER A 168 -2.46 -23.16 2.71
CA SER A 168 -3.16 -23.84 1.64
C SER A 168 -4.39 -23.08 1.21
N SER A 169 -4.68 -23.15 -0.09
CA SER A 169 -5.93 -22.70 -0.67
C SER A 169 -6.36 -23.71 -1.73
N PHE A 170 -7.55 -23.53 -2.29
CA PHE A 170 -8.02 -24.34 -3.41
C PHE A 170 -8.86 -23.48 -4.35
N ALA A 171 -8.91 -23.88 -5.61
CA ALA A 171 -9.70 -23.20 -6.63
C ALA A 171 -10.38 -24.21 -7.56
N GLU A 172 -11.52 -23.83 -8.12
CA GLU A 172 -12.11 -24.54 -9.24
C GLU A 172 -11.54 -24.00 -10.55
N LEU A 173 -11.07 -24.89 -11.41
CA LEU A 173 -10.53 -24.58 -12.72
C LEU A 173 -11.67 -24.55 -13.76
N ALA A 174 -11.40 -23.93 -14.92
CA ALA A 174 -12.40 -23.75 -15.97
C ALA A 174 -12.96 -25.06 -16.56
N ASP A 175 -12.28 -26.19 -16.36
CA ASP A 175 -12.73 -27.53 -16.77
C ASP A 175 -13.52 -28.27 -15.67
N GLY A 176 -13.81 -27.60 -14.54
CA GLY A 176 -14.53 -28.14 -13.38
C GLY A 176 -13.67 -29.02 -12.47
N SER A 177 -12.35 -29.10 -12.71
CA SER A 177 -11.41 -29.75 -11.78
C SER A 177 -11.00 -28.81 -10.65
N TYR A 178 -10.44 -29.36 -9.56
CA TYR A 178 -9.96 -28.57 -8.43
C TYR A 178 -8.43 -28.53 -8.41
N ALA A 179 -7.87 -27.33 -8.21
CA ALA A 179 -6.46 -27.12 -7.91
C ALA A 179 -6.29 -26.88 -6.41
N TYR A 180 -5.43 -27.68 -5.76
CA TYR A 180 -4.94 -27.36 -4.42
C TYR A 180 -3.66 -26.53 -4.55
N ILE A 181 -3.63 -25.40 -3.86
CA ILE A 181 -2.54 -24.43 -3.88
C ILE A 181 -1.84 -24.51 -2.52
N TYR A 182 -0.52 -24.62 -2.56
CA TYR A 182 0.36 -24.60 -1.39
C TYR A 182 1.51 -23.63 -1.66
N GLY A 183 2.15 -23.12 -0.61
CA GLY A 183 3.35 -22.28 -0.72
C GLY A 183 4.46 -22.97 -1.53
N ILE A 184 5.28 -22.17 -2.20
CA ILE A 184 6.27 -22.65 -3.17
C ILE A 184 7.38 -23.49 -2.53
N ASP A 185 7.73 -23.21 -1.28
CA ASP A 185 8.75 -23.92 -0.50
C ASP A 185 8.16 -25.04 0.36
N ARG A 186 6.87 -25.37 0.17
CA ARG A 186 6.24 -26.47 0.91
C ARG A 186 6.99 -27.78 0.65
N THR A 187 7.33 -28.46 1.75
CA THR A 187 7.82 -29.84 1.71
C THR A 187 6.84 -30.77 2.43
N GLU A 188 7.16 -32.06 2.51
CA GLU A 188 6.38 -32.99 3.35
C GLU A 188 6.50 -32.66 4.85
N GLU A 189 7.58 -31.99 5.26
CA GLU A 189 7.90 -31.68 6.66
C GLU A 189 7.64 -30.22 7.05
N THR A 190 7.57 -29.31 6.06
CA THR A 190 7.41 -27.88 6.27
C THR A 190 6.13 -27.37 5.63
N GLN A 191 5.28 -26.73 6.45
CA GLN A 191 4.20 -25.90 5.93
C GLN A 191 4.78 -24.54 5.52
N ASP A 192 4.38 -24.09 4.35
CA ASP A 192 4.84 -22.85 3.73
C ASP A 192 3.65 -21.94 3.49
N GLY A 193 3.73 -20.72 4.02
CA GLY A 193 2.68 -19.72 3.88
C GLY A 193 2.81 -18.95 2.58
N PHE A 194 1.69 -18.42 2.11
CA PHE A 194 1.65 -17.47 1.00
C PHE A 194 0.53 -16.48 1.27
N VAL A 195 0.62 -15.27 0.68
CA VAL A 195 -0.50 -14.35 0.71
C VAL A 195 -1.43 -14.65 -0.45
N TYR A 196 -2.73 -14.61 -0.21
CA TYR A 196 -3.72 -14.68 -1.26
C TYR A 196 -4.83 -13.65 -1.08
N PHE A 197 -5.41 -13.24 -2.19
CA PHE A 197 -6.66 -12.49 -2.25
C PHE A 197 -7.75 -13.39 -2.82
N GLU A 198 -8.77 -13.65 -2.03
CA GLU A 198 -9.96 -14.38 -2.44
C GLU A 198 -11.10 -13.37 -2.64
N PRO A 199 -11.48 -13.11 -3.90
CA PRO A 199 -12.59 -12.21 -4.17
C PRO A 199 -13.93 -12.84 -3.80
N SER A 200 -14.88 -11.99 -3.41
CA SER A 200 -16.28 -12.33 -3.21
C SER A 200 -17.17 -11.28 -3.86
N LYS A 201 -18.45 -11.59 -4.09
CA LYS A 201 -19.42 -10.58 -4.60
C LYS A 201 -19.60 -9.34 -3.72
N TRP A 202 -19.07 -9.36 -2.50
CA TRP A 202 -19.08 -8.23 -1.57
C TRP A 202 -17.71 -7.57 -1.46
N SER A 203 -16.71 -8.00 -2.21
CA SER A 203 -15.41 -7.35 -2.26
C SER A 203 -15.54 -5.99 -2.92
N ALA A 204 -14.77 -5.02 -2.43
CA ALA A 204 -14.51 -3.79 -3.15
C ALA A 204 -13.92 -4.09 -4.54
N ALA A 205 -14.23 -3.23 -5.51
CA ALA A 205 -13.74 -3.37 -6.88
C ALA A 205 -12.20 -3.28 -6.97
N GLU A 206 -11.57 -2.67 -5.97
CA GLU A 206 -10.12 -2.61 -5.83
C GLU A 206 -9.73 -2.98 -4.41
N ALA A 207 -8.71 -3.83 -4.28
CA ALA A 207 -8.09 -4.16 -3.00
C ALA A 207 -6.58 -4.05 -3.14
N THR A 208 -5.91 -3.47 -2.14
CA THR A 208 -4.45 -3.33 -2.14
C THR A 208 -3.83 -3.97 -0.92
N TYR A 209 -2.64 -4.55 -1.09
CA TYR A 209 -1.78 -5.03 -0.03
C TYR A 209 -0.42 -4.37 -0.16
N THR A 210 -0.07 -3.53 0.82
CA THR A 210 1.07 -2.63 0.75
C THR A 210 2.06 -2.95 1.86
N SER A 211 3.35 -3.10 1.51
CA SER A 211 4.40 -3.36 2.48
C SER A 211 4.67 -2.14 3.37
N GLY A 212 5.40 -2.36 4.46
CA GLY A 212 6.14 -1.32 5.17
C GLY A 212 7.25 -0.72 4.30
N LYS A 213 7.91 0.32 4.84
CA LYS A 213 9.03 0.99 4.18
C LYS A 213 10.16 -0.02 3.93
N ILE A 214 10.77 0.04 2.76
CA ILE A 214 11.98 -0.71 2.38
C ILE A 214 13.04 0.30 2.00
N SER A 215 14.20 0.27 2.65
CA SER A 215 15.26 1.26 2.44
C SER A 215 16.16 0.87 1.27
N LEU A 216 16.26 1.76 0.28
CA LEU A 216 17.18 1.66 -0.85
C LEU A 216 18.39 2.60 -0.79
N ALA A 217 18.71 3.10 0.41
CA ALA A 217 19.65 4.20 0.61
C ALA A 217 21.13 3.89 0.32
N ASP A 218 21.52 2.61 0.28
CA ASP A 218 22.91 2.16 0.12
C ASP A 218 23.46 2.29 -1.31
N GLY A 219 22.64 2.68 -2.30
CA GLY A 219 23.13 3.00 -3.64
C GLY A 219 23.37 1.79 -4.56
N ILE A 220 22.98 0.58 -4.15
CA ILE A 220 23.31 -0.66 -4.88
C ILE A 220 22.18 -1.04 -5.85
N ALA A 221 22.55 -1.55 -7.03
CA ALA A 221 21.60 -2.08 -8.00
C ALA A 221 20.65 -3.07 -7.31
N THR A 222 19.35 -2.92 -7.53
CA THR A 222 18.33 -3.63 -6.76
C THR A 222 17.25 -4.17 -7.68
N GLY A 223 16.73 -5.35 -7.35
CA GLY A 223 15.61 -5.98 -8.05
C GLY A 223 14.54 -6.44 -7.07
N LEU A 224 13.30 -6.36 -7.53
CA LEU A 224 12.13 -7.00 -6.94
C LEU A 224 11.97 -8.37 -7.60
N SER A 225 11.81 -9.41 -6.80
CA SER A 225 11.41 -10.74 -7.26
C SER A 225 10.25 -11.24 -6.41
N PHE A 226 9.29 -11.92 -7.02
CA PHE A 226 8.23 -12.62 -6.31
C PHE A 226 7.70 -13.78 -7.15
N HIS A 227 7.00 -14.69 -6.48
CA HIS A 227 6.25 -15.75 -7.14
C HIS A 227 4.76 -15.47 -7.11
N TYR A 228 4.06 -15.92 -8.14
CA TYR A 228 2.61 -15.85 -8.22
C TYR A 228 2.05 -17.16 -8.80
N TYR A 229 0.87 -17.57 -8.35
CA TYR A 229 0.24 -18.79 -8.85
C TYR A 229 -0.54 -18.49 -10.14
N ALA A 230 -0.24 -19.21 -11.23
CA ALA A 230 -0.93 -19.07 -12.51
C ALA A 230 -1.69 -20.34 -12.87
N ALA A 231 -2.84 -20.23 -13.54
CA ALA A 231 -3.64 -21.37 -13.98
C ALA A 231 -4.38 -21.07 -15.30
N PRO A 232 -5.03 -22.07 -15.94
CA PRO A 232 -5.81 -21.83 -17.14
C PRO A 232 -7.01 -20.91 -16.88
N SER A 233 -7.21 -19.91 -17.75
CA SER A 233 -8.38 -19.03 -17.75
C SER A 233 -8.67 -18.30 -16.41
N PRO A 234 -7.68 -17.61 -15.82
CA PRO A 234 -7.89 -16.88 -14.56
C PRO A 234 -8.90 -15.75 -14.79
N LYS A 235 -9.78 -15.53 -13.80
CA LYS A 235 -10.78 -14.47 -13.88
C LYS A 235 -10.17 -13.11 -13.60
N ASP A 236 -9.31 -13.05 -12.60
CA ASP A 236 -8.77 -11.78 -12.11
C ASP A 236 -7.38 -11.48 -12.66
N SER A 237 -6.95 -10.25 -12.42
CA SER A 237 -5.61 -9.75 -12.67
C SER A 237 -5.17 -8.93 -11.48
N PHE A 238 -3.86 -8.80 -11.30
CA PHE A 238 -3.30 -7.94 -10.29
C PHE A 238 -2.18 -7.10 -10.88
N SER A 239 -1.95 -5.95 -10.28
CA SER A 239 -0.85 -5.07 -10.60
C SER A 239 0.14 -5.04 -9.45
N VAL A 240 1.38 -4.73 -9.81
CA VAL A 240 2.46 -4.46 -8.86
C VAL A 240 2.91 -3.04 -9.09
N SER A 241 2.88 -2.24 -8.03
CA SER A 241 3.35 -0.87 -8.03
C SER A 241 4.42 -0.65 -6.96
N ILE A 242 5.30 0.31 -7.20
CA ILE A 242 6.19 0.87 -6.19
C ILE A 242 5.63 2.20 -5.72
N ILE A 243 5.45 2.37 -4.42
CA ILE A 243 5.18 3.68 -3.84
C ILE A 243 6.51 4.28 -3.39
N ASP A 244 6.91 5.37 -4.02
CA ASP A 244 8.20 6.01 -3.78
C ASP A 244 8.25 6.83 -2.47
N GLY A 245 9.41 7.45 -2.22
CA GLY A 245 9.63 8.25 -1.00
C GLY A 245 8.77 9.53 -0.94
N ASN A 246 8.15 9.93 -2.05
CA ASN A 246 7.24 11.07 -2.14
C ASN A 246 5.76 10.64 -2.09
N ASN A 247 5.48 9.37 -1.75
CA ASN A 247 4.13 8.78 -1.81
C ASN A 247 3.52 8.74 -3.22
N THR A 248 4.33 8.74 -4.27
CA THR A 248 3.83 8.57 -5.65
C THR A 248 3.83 7.10 -6.01
N GLU A 249 2.69 6.62 -6.54
CA GLU A 249 2.55 5.26 -7.05
C GLU A 249 3.12 5.17 -8.48
N HIS A 250 3.98 4.16 -8.71
CA HIS A 250 4.57 3.85 -10.01
C HIS A 250 4.26 2.40 -10.38
N LEU A 251 3.46 2.20 -11.42
CA LEU A 251 3.14 0.88 -11.94
C LEU A 251 4.39 0.18 -12.49
N ILE A 252 4.67 -1.01 -12.00
CA ILE A 252 5.76 -1.88 -12.48
C ILE A 252 5.24 -2.88 -13.49
N ALA A 253 4.10 -3.51 -13.20
CA ALA A 253 3.51 -4.51 -14.08
C ALA A 253 2.02 -4.72 -13.80
N ASP A 254 1.27 -5.01 -14.86
CA ASP A 254 -0.06 -5.59 -14.81
C ASP A 254 0.04 -7.08 -15.20
N ILE A 255 -0.39 -7.97 -14.31
CA ILE A 255 -0.21 -9.42 -14.43
C ILE A 255 -1.57 -10.11 -14.51
N LYS A 256 -1.79 -10.81 -15.62
CA LYS A 256 -2.82 -11.83 -15.77
C LYS A 256 -2.18 -13.19 -15.41
N PRO A 257 -2.59 -13.87 -14.33
CA PRO A 257 -1.96 -15.11 -13.87
C PRO A 257 -2.39 -16.32 -14.72
N GLU A 258 -2.21 -16.23 -16.04
CA GLU A 258 -2.65 -17.24 -16.99
C GLU A 258 -1.50 -18.17 -17.36
N ALA A 259 -1.76 -19.48 -17.32
CA ALA A 259 -0.82 -20.50 -17.77
C ALA A 259 -1.57 -21.72 -18.32
N ALA A 260 -0.93 -22.45 -19.24
CA ALA A 260 -1.49 -23.69 -19.79
C ALA A 260 -1.62 -24.79 -18.73
N GLU A 261 -0.73 -24.80 -17.74
CA GLU A 261 -0.74 -25.70 -16.60
C GLU A 261 -0.64 -24.89 -15.30
N ALA A 262 -1.41 -25.30 -14.30
CA ALA A 262 -1.47 -24.62 -13.02
C ALA A 262 -0.15 -24.76 -12.24
N GLY A 263 0.35 -23.66 -11.69
CA GLY A 263 1.56 -23.67 -10.87
C GLY A 263 2.18 -22.30 -10.65
N TRP A 264 3.15 -22.27 -9.74
CA TRP A 264 3.92 -21.06 -9.42
C TRP A 264 4.76 -20.59 -10.60
N LYS A 265 4.73 -19.29 -10.83
CA LYS A 265 5.56 -18.55 -11.79
C LYS A 265 6.36 -17.50 -11.03
N LYS A 266 7.51 -17.12 -11.58
CA LYS A 266 8.40 -16.11 -11.01
C LYS A 266 8.35 -14.84 -11.85
N ALA A 267 8.32 -13.69 -11.19
CA ALA A 267 8.49 -12.39 -11.81
C ALA A 267 9.69 -11.66 -11.21
N ASP A 268 10.44 -10.96 -12.07
CA ASP A 268 11.65 -10.21 -11.71
C ASP A 268 11.60 -8.82 -12.35
N TYR A 269 11.80 -7.78 -11.56
CA TYR A 269 11.77 -6.37 -12.00
C TYR A 269 12.95 -5.58 -11.44
N ALA A 270 13.50 -4.66 -12.24
CA ALA A 270 14.55 -3.76 -11.79
C ALA A 270 13.96 -2.60 -10.97
N LEU A 271 14.62 -2.26 -9.87
CA LEU A 271 14.27 -1.11 -9.01
C LEU A 271 15.31 0.01 -9.08
N THR A 272 16.07 0.09 -10.18
CA THR A 272 17.20 1.01 -10.33
C THR A 272 16.80 2.48 -10.22
N GLU A 273 15.57 2.83 -10.59
CA GLU A 273 15.04 4.21 -10.53
C GLU A 273 14.78 4.69 -9.10
N TYR A 274 14.65 3.77 -8.15
CA TYR A 274 14.32 4.07 -6.75
C TYR A 274 15.52 4.01 -5.81
N ILE A 275 16.73 3.81 -6.35
CA ILE A 275 17.96 3.81 -5.57
C ILE A 275 18.10 5.14 -4.81
N GLY A 276 18.47 5.07 -3.53
CA GLY A 276 18.58 6.23 -2.65
C GLY A 276 17.28 6.61 -1.94
N GLN A 277 16.17 5.96 -2.26
CA GLN A 277 14.85 6.26 -1.68
C GLN A 277 14.43 5.21 -0.64
N SER A 278 13.37 5.52 0.11
CA SER A 278 12.58 4.51 0.80
C SER A 278 11.33 4.23 -0.03
N ILE A 279 11.07 2.96 -0.31
CA ILE A 279 9.95 2.52 -1.14
C ILE A 279 8.98 1.64 -0.37
N ARG A 280 7.79 1.40 -0.94
CA ARG A 280 6.91 0.29 -0.56
C ARG A 280 6.51 -0.48 -1.81
N ILE A 281 6.25 -1.77 -1.65
CA ILE A 281 5.65 -2.61 -2.68
C ILE A 281 4.15 -2.63 -2.44
N GLN A 282 3.36 -2.39 -3.49
CA GLN A 282 1.92 -2.54 -3.45
C GLN A 282 1.49 -3.58 -4.47
N PHE A 283 0.77 -4.60 -4.00
CA PHE A 283 -0.04 -5.46 -4.85
C PHE A 283 -1.45 -4.92 -4.88
N LYS A 284 -2.03 -4.75 -6.07
CA LYS A 284 -3.38 -4.23 -6.25
C LYS A 284 -4.17 -5.18 -7.14
N VAL A 285 -5.25 -5.73 -6.60
CA VAL A 285 -6.18 -6.57 -7.36
C VAL A 285 -7.32 -5.69 -7.82
N ALA A 286 -7.54 -5.67 -9.13
CA ALA A 286 -8.74 -5.13 -9.73
C ALA A 286 -9.72 -6.29 -9.91
N TYR A 287 -10.85 -6.22 -9.22
CA TYR A 287 -11.88 -7.23 -9.20
C TYR A 287 -13.20 -6.63 -9.63
N ASP A 288 -13.95 -7.35 -10.45
CA ASP A 288 -15.32 -6.98 -10.78
C ASP A 288 -16.25 -7.89 -9.95
N PRO A 289 -17.03 -7.34 -8.99
CA PRO A 289 -17.98 -8.11 -8.21
C PRO A 289 -19.01 -8.87 -9.05
N ASP A 290 -19.31 -8.41 -10.27
CA ASP A 290 -20.21 -9.11 -11.19
C ASP A 290 -19.54 -10.33 -11.86
N ASN A 291 -18.21 -10.47 -11.75
CA ASN A 291 -17.47 -11.66 -12.14
C ASN A 291 -17.40 -12.72 -11.02
N ALA A 292 -18.01 -12.48 -9.84
CA ALA A 292 -18.18 -13.50 -8.81
C ALA A 292 -18.96 -14.71 -9.39
N PRO A 293 -18.52 -15.96 -9.19
CA PRO A 293 -19.31 -17.11 -9.60
C PRO A 293 -20.58 -17.14 -8.75
N GLU A 294 -21.72 -17.46 -9.38
CA GLU A 294 -22.94 -17.77 -8.62
C GLU A 294 -22.74 -19.02 -7.73
N GLU A 295 -21.89 -19.95 -8.17
CA GLU A 295 -21.40 -21.15 -7.46
C GLU A 295 -19.95 -21.44 -7.90
N GLY A 296 -19.06 -21.84 -6.97
CA GLY A 296 -17.64 -22.17 -7.23
C GLY A 296 -16.64 -21.20 -6.58
N VAL A 297 -15.38 -21.63 -6.40
CA VAL A 297 -14.27 -20.81 -5.85
C VAL A 297 -13.41 -20.31 -7.01
N ILE A 298 -13.34 -18.99 -7.23
CA ILE A 298 -12.44 -18.38 -8.23
C ILE A 298 -10.99 -18.69 -7.84
N LEU A 299 -10.12 -18.89 -8.83
CA LEU A 299 -8.67 -18.88 -8.61
C LEU A 299 -8.24 -17.60 -7.85
N PRO A 300 -7.81 -17.71 -6.59
CA PRO A 300 -7.36 -16.55 -5.85
C PRO A 300 -6.06 -16.00 -6.46
N ILE A 301 -5.81 -14.71 -6.26
CA ILE A 301 -4.50 -14.14 -6.57
C ILE A 301 -3.55 -14.55 -5.44
N CYS A 302 -2.67 -15.52 -5.68
CA CYS A 302 -1.66 -15.96 -4.72
C CYS A 302 -0.29 -15.37 -5.05
N ILE A 303 0.41 -14.89 -4.03
CA ILE A 303 1.76 -14.32 -4.11
C ILE A 303 2.62 -14.91 -3.00
N ASP A 304 3.87 -15.19 -3.30
CA ASP A 304 4.82 -15.80 -2.38
C ASP A 304 6.25 -15.33 -2.64
N GLN A 305 7.16 -15.54 -1.69
CA GLN A 305 8.59 -15.25 -1.78
C GLN A 305 8.93 -13.87 -2.37
N VAL A 306 8.36 -12.81 -1.78
CA VAL A 306 8.66 -11.44 -2.21
C VAL A 306 10.03 -11.04 -1.68
N THR A 307 10.92 -10.64 -2.57
CA THR A 307 12.30 -10.28 -2.21
C THR A 307 12.72 -8.99 -2.87
N VAL A 308 13.47 -8.18 -2.12
CA VAL A 308 14.20 -7.04 -2.64
C VAL A 308 15.67 -7.21 -2.27
N MET A 309 16.48 -7.54 -3.28
CA MET A 309 17.88 -7.91 -3.09
C MET A 309 18.80 -7.08 -3.99
N ASN A 310 20.09 -7.07 -3.63
CA ASN A 310 21.12 -6.49 -4.47
C ASN A 310 21.25 -7.33 -5.75
N ASN A 311 21.08 -6.68 -6.91
CA ASN A 311 21.26 -7.28 -8.22
C ASN A 311 22.74 -7.53 -8.47
N THR A 312 23.24 -8.67 -8.03
CA THR A 312 24.37 -9.30 -8.73
C THR A 312 23.90 -10.27 -9.82
N ASP A 313 22.60 -10.67 -9.84
CA ASP A 313 22.12 -11.74 -10.73
C ASP A 313 20.69 -11.55 -11.32
N VAL A 314 20.14 -10.33 -11.40
CA VAL A 314 18.86 -10.15 -12.14
C VAL A 314 19.13 -10.21 -13.63
N SER A 315 18.81 -11.38 -14.19
CA SER A 315 18.49 -11.54 -15.60
C SER A 315 17.38 -10.55 -15.96
N VAL A 316 17.70 -9.65 -16.89
CA VAL A 316 16.77 -8.72 -17.52
C VAL A 316 15.47 -9.44 -17.88
N ALA A 317 14.36 -8.87 -17.42
CA ALA A 317 13.00 -9.31 -17.72
C ALA A 317 12.82 -9.67 -19.20
N GLU A 318 12.09 -10.76 -19.44
CA GLU A 318 11.70 -11.23 -20.76
C GLU A 318 10.93 -10.15 -21.52
N THR A 319 11.65 -9.41 -22.36
CA THR A 319 11.06 -8.75 -23.51
C THR A 319 11.61 -9.45 -24.74
N ALA A 320 10.71 -10.13 -25.47
CA ALA A 320 10.88 -10.81 -26.76
C ALA A 320 12.28 -11.39 -27.02
N ALA A 321 12.40 -12.73 -26.95
CA ALA A 321 13.61 -13.47 -27.29
C ALA A 321 14.23 -13.02 -28.63
N GLY A 322 15.19 -12.11 -28.55
CA GLY A 322 16.06 -11.77 -29.66
C GLY A 322 16.89 -12.99 -30.03
N SER A 323 17.16 -13.19 -31.32
CA SER A 323 18.00 -14.31 -31.76
C SER A 323 19.46 -14.04 -31.40
N VAL A 324 20.20 -15.08 -30.99
CA VAL A 324 21.64 -14.97 -30.73
C VAL A 324 22.36 -14.71 -32.05
N ILE A 325 23.02 -13.57 -32.18
CA ILE A 325 23.81 -13.21 -33.37
C ILE A 325 25.30 -13.49 -33.19
N ALA A 326 25.78 -13.55 -31.95
CA ALA A 326 27.15 -13.94 -31.64
C ALA A 326 27.27 -14.53 -30.23
N THR A 327 28.19 -15.47 -30.06
CA THR A 327 28.57 -16.02 -28.76
C THR A 327 30.07 -15.81 -28.53
N GLU A 328 30.41 -15.20 -27.41
CA GLU A 328 31.78 -15.01 -26.94
C GLU A 328 32.02 -15.82 -25.66
N TYR A 329 33.25 -16.26 -25.44
CA TYR A 329 33.63 -16.95 -24.20
C TYR A 329 34.74 -16.19 -23.49
N TYR A 330 34.68 -16.17 -22.15
CA TYR A 330 35.66 -15.54 -21.30
C TYR A 330 36.09 -16.50 -20.17
N THR A 331 37.32 -16.37 -19.68
CA THR A 331 37.72 -16.97 -18.40
C THR A 331 36.90 -16.34 -17.27
N ILE A 332 36.90 -16.99 -16.10
CA ILE A 332 36.33 -16.40 -14.87
C ILE A 332 37.02 -15.09 -14.46
N GLU A 333 38.20 -14.80 -14.99
CA GLU A 333 38.98 -13.57 -14.79
C GLU A 333 38.68 -12.51 -15.85
N GLY A 334 37.73 -12.76 -16.77
CA GLY A 334 37.30 -11.80 -17.79
C GLY A 334 38.17 -11.75 -19.05
N ILE A 335 39.03 -12.75 -19.28
CA ILE A 335 39.88 -12.81 -20.48
C ILE A 335 39.14 -13.54 -21.59
N ARG A 336 39.00 -12.92 -22.77
CA ARG A 336 38.35 -13.53 -23.94
C ARG A 336 39.10 -14.78 -24.42
N ILE A 337 38.36 -15.84 -24.74
CA ILE A 337 38.88 -17.10 -25.28
C ILE A 337 38.07 -17.50 -26.51
N ASP A 338 38.74 -17.72 -27.65
CA ASP A 338 38.04 -18.05 -28.90
C ASP A 338 37.68 -19.55 -29.00
N SER A 339 38.34 -20.42 -28.22
CA SER A 339 38.12 -21.87 -28.26
C SER A 339 38.34 -22.51 -26.88
N PRO A 340 37.36 -22.38 -25.97
CA PRO A 340 37.43 -23.05 -24.67
C PRO A 340 37.37 -24.58 -24.83
N ARG A 341 38.06 -25.28 -23.94
CA ARG A 341 38.16 -26.74 -23.94
C ARG A 341 36.91 -27.36 -23.32
N GLU A 342 36.55 -28.56 -23.76
CA GLU A 342 35.47 -29.34 -23.14
C GLU A 342 35.78 -29.56 -21.65
N GLY A 343 34.80 -29.27 -20.78
CA GLY A 343 34.93 -29.30 -19.33
C GLY A 343 35.61 -28.07 -18.72
N GLN A 344 35.96 -27.04 -19.51
CA GLN A 344 36.50 -25.78 -18.99
C GLN A 344 35.39 -24.87 -18.48
N LEU A 345 35.53 -24.37 -17.25
CA LEU A 345 34.64 -23.36 -16.68
C LEU A 345 34.87 -22.01 -17.37
N VAL A 346 33.80 -21.46 -17.96
CA VAL A 346 33.83 -20.21 -18.72
C VAL A 346 32.62 -19.35 -18.42
N ILE A 347 32.73 -18.06 -18.73
CA ILE A 347 31.61 -17.15 -18.88
C ILE A 347 31.26 -17.11 -20.36
N ARG A 348 30.09 -17.61 -20.72
CA ARG A 348 29.49 -17.47 -22.05
C ARG A 348 28.75 -16.14 -22.11
N ARG A 349 28.96 -15.39 -23.18
CA ARG A 349 28.30 -14.11 -23.46
C ARG A 349 27.62 -14.20 -24.82
N ASP A 350 26.30 -14.29 -24.82
CA ASP A 350 25.48 -14.25 -26.03
C ASP A 350 25.05 -12.81 -26.32
N ILE A 351 25.38 -12.33 -27.51
CA ILE A 351 24.96 -11.03 -28.03
C ILE A 351 23.71 -11.28 -28.88
N MET A 352 22.63 -10.59 -28.55
CA MET A 352 21.34 -10.70 -29.21
C MET A 352 21.20 -9.65 -30.33
N ASP A 353 20.36 -9.93 -31.32
CA ASP A 353 20.01 -9.01 -32.42
C ASP A 353 19.43 -7.67 -31.96
N ASN A 354 18.75 -7.65 -30.81
CA ASN A 354 18.21 -6.45 -30.17
C ASN A 354 19.26 -5.62 -29.38
N GLY A 355 20.54 -6.01 -29.45
CA GLY A 355 21.64 -5.33 -28.76
C GLY A 355 21.80 -5.71 -27.29
N SER A 356 20.90 -6.53 -26.72
CA SER A 356 21.05 -7.06 -25.37
C SER A 356 22.15 -8.13 -25.32
N VAL A 357 22.66 -8.36 -24.11
CA VAL A 357 23.72 -9.33 -23.84
C VAL A 357 23.26 -10.25 -22.72
N LYS A 358 23.24 -11.57 -22.97
CA LYS A 358 23.04 -12.58 -21.92
C LYS A 358 24.38 -13.20 -21.53
N THR A 359 24.71 -13.18 -20.25
CA THR A 359 25.90 -13.84 -19.73
C THR A 359 25.51 -15.03 -18.85
N SER A 360 26.17 -16.16 -19.04
CA SER A 360 25.98 -17.35 -18.20
C SER A 360 27.31 -18.01 -17.87
N LYS A 361 27.44 -18.51 -16.64
CA LYS A 361 28.58 -19.32 -16.22
C LYS A 361 28.28 -20.77 -16.58
N MET A 362 29.15 -21.42 -17.35
CA MET A 362 28.95 -22.80 -17.78
C MET A 362 30.26 -23.57 -17.92
N LEU A 363 30.16 -24.90 -17.91
CA LEU A 363 31.21 -25.79 -18.39
C LEU A 363 31.01 -25.97 -19.90
N LYS A 364 32.04 -25.66 -20.69
CA LYS A 364 32.03 -25.76 -22.15
C LYS A 364 31.94 -27.21 -22.62
#